data_AF-A0A7S7RQW8-F1
#
_entry.id   AF-A0A7S7RQW8-F1
#
_cell.length_a   1.000
_cell.length_b   1.000
_cell.length_c   1.000
_cell.angle_alpha   90.00
_cell.angle_beta   90.00
_cell.angle_gamma   90.00
#
_symmetry.space_group_name_H-M   'P 1'
#
loop_
_entity.id
_entity.type
_entity.pdbx_description
1 polymer ?
#
loop_
_entity_poly.entity_id
_entity_poly.type
_entity_poly.pdbx_seq_one_letter_code
_entity_poly.pdbx_strand_id
1 'polypeptide(L)'
;MKYLILLALFTISLLACTGDCLTCHPNLVPTINEDLRHKPMLTCINCHSADPNKMADCGADCFACHPMSKINASNVREHDVIQECRDCHVGEKEKLFDISNSFNQSHLETLKELISK
;
A
#
# COMPACT_ATOMS: atom_id res chain seq x y z
N MET A 1 -14.37 20.45 -25.77
CA MET A 1 -14.69 19.10 -25.23
C MET A 1 -13.72 18.03 -25.70
N LYS A 2 -13.34 17.96 -26.98
CA LYS A 2 -12.33 17.01 -27.51
C LYS A 2 -11.01 16.98 -26.73
N TYR A 3 -10.49 18.15 -26.34
CA TYR A 3 -9.26 18.25 -25.52
C TYR A 3 -9.44 17.79 -24.07
N LEU A 4 -10.64 17.96 -23.50
CA LEU A 4 -10.95 17.47 -22.14
C LEU A 4 -11.09 15.94 -22.12
N ILE A 5 -11.63 15.35 -23.19
CA ILE A 5 -11.70 13.89 -23.36
C ILE A 5 -10.30 13.30 -23.57
N LEU A 6 -9.45 13.94 -24.37
CA LEU A 6 -8.05 13.54 -24.54
C LEU A 6 -7.23 13.68 -23.25
N LEU A 7 -7.44 14.75 -22.47
CA LEU A 7 -6.82 14.94 -21.17
C LEU A 7 -7.26 13.86 -20.17
N ALA A 8 -8.55 13.52 -20.15
CA ALA A 8 -9.09 12.45 -19.30
C ALA A 8 -8.59 11.05 -19.71
N LEU A 9 -8.40 10.78 -20.99
CA LEU A 9 -7.77 9.54 -21.49
C LEU A 9 -6.28 9.46 -21.15
N PHE A 10 -5.57 10.59 -21.15
CA PHE A 10 -4.16 10.67 -20.77
C PHE A 10 -3.95 10.42 -19.27
N THR A 11 -4.82 10.95 -18.40
CA THR A 11 -4.69 10.74 -16.95
C THR A 11 -4.98 9.31 -16.50
N ILE A 12 -5.82 8.56 -17.22
CA ILE A 12 -6.08 7.14 -16.92
C ILE A 12 -4.84 6.27 -17.24
N SER A 13 -4.02 6.71 -18.20
CA SER A 13 -2.81 5.99 -18.64
C SER A 13 -1.63 6.14 -17.66
N LEU A 14 -1.66 7.16 -16.80
CA LEU A 14 -0.67 7.41 -15.74
C LEU A 14 -0.93 6.59 -14.46
N LEU A 15 -1.97 5.76 -14.46
CA LEU A 15 -2.29 4.83 -13.36
C LEU A 15 -1.74 3.41 -13.61
N ALA A 16 -0.97 3.21 -14.67
CA ALA A 16 -0.32 1.93 -14.89
C ALA A 16 0.88 1.86 -13.95
N CYS A 17 0.87 0.91 -13.01
CA CYS A 17 1.95 0.60 -12.07
C CYS A 17 2.92 -0.42 -12.69
N THR A 18 4.20 -0.40 -12.27
CA THR A 18 5.09 -1.54 -12.52
C THR A 18 4.85 -2.67 -11.52
N GLY A 19 5.08 -3.90 -11.96
CA GLY A 19 5.13 -5.09 -11.12
C GLY A 19 6.48 -5.29 -10.42
N ASP A 20 7.50 -4.49 -10.72
CA ASP A 20 8.82 -4.67 -10.11
C ASP A 20 8.93 -3.92 -8.78
N CYS A 21 8.46 -4.56 -7.71
CA CYS A 21 8.48 -3.98 -6.38
C CYS A 21 9.91 -3.85 -5.79
N LEU A 22 10.89 -4.63 -6.30
CA LEU A 22 12.25 -4.63 -5.77
C LEU A 22 13.07 -3.41 -6.20
N THR A 23 12.72 -2.78 -7.33
CA THR A 23 13.32 -1.51 -7.74
C THR A 23 13.20 -0.44 -6.64
N CYS A 24 12.09 -0.42 -5.89
CA CYS A 24 11.90 0.48 -4.75
C CYS A 24 12.45 -0.05 -3.41
N HIS A 25 12.82 -1.33 -3.34
CA HIS A 25 13.32 -1.98 -2.12
C HIS A 25 14.73 -2.56 -2.32
N PRO A 26 15.74 -1.73 -2.67
CA PRO A 26 17.07 -2.20 -3.03
C PRO A 26 17.78 -2.94 -1.90
N ASN A 27 17.47 -2.61 -0.65
CA ASN A 27 18.06 -3.28 0.53
C ASN A 27 17.58 -4.72 0.71
N LEU A 28 16.45 -5.10 0.11
CA LEU A 28 15.94 -6.47 0.15
C LEU A 28 16.58 -7.35 -0.92
N VAL A 29 17.12 -6.77 -1.99
CA VAL A 29 17.70 -7.52 -3.13
C VAL A 29 18.74 -8.56 -2.70
N PRO A 30 19.68 -8.29 -1.76
CA PRO A 30 20.66 -9.29 -1.35
C PRO A 30 20.09 -10.47 -0.58
N THR A 31 18.92 -10.34 0.02
CA THR A 31 18.33 -11.34 0.95
C THR A 31 16.96 -11.85 0.51
N ILE A 32 16.48 -11.45 -0.67
CA ILE A 32 15.10 -11.73 -1.10
C ILE A 32 14.81 -13.22 -1.29
N ASN A 33 15.84 -14.04 -1.53
CA ASN A 33 15.67 -15.47 -1.73
C ASN A 33 15.44 -16.23 -0.42
N GLU A 34 16.03 -15.71 0.66
CA GLU A 34 15.95 -16.20 2.04
C GLU A 34 14.74 -15.61 2.79
N ASP A 35 14.35 -14.38 2.46
CA ASP A 35 13.21 -13.69 3.07
C ASP A 35 11.88 -14.19 2.50
N LEU A 36 11.31 -15.20 3.15
CA LEU A 36 10.03 -15.79 2.76
C LEU A 36 8.85 -14.79 2.82
N ARG A 37 8.94 -13.73 3.63
CA ARG A 37 7.86 -12.73 3.79
C ARG A 37 7.84 -11.75 2.62
N HIS A 38 9.00 -11.39 2.09
CA HIS A 38 9.12 -10.47 0.95
C HIS A 38 9.26 -11.18 -0.40
N LYS A 39 9.54 -12.49 -0.42
CA LYS A 39 9.63 -13.31 -1.64
C LYS A 39 8.48 -13.15 -2.64
N PRO A 40 7.20 -12.93 -2.24
CA PRO A 40 6.11 -12.70 -3.19
C PRO A 40 6.34 -11.53 -4.16
N MET A 41 7.16 -10.54 -3.78
CA MET A 41 7.53 -9.40 -4.64
C MET A 41 8.17 -9.83 -5.98
N LEU A 42 8.77 -11.02 -6.04
CA LEU A 42 9.35 -11.58 -7.26
C LEU A 42 8.30 -12.04 -8.29
N THR A 43 7.05 -12.23 -7.87
CA THR A 43 6.01 -12.83 -8.70
C THR A 43 5.09 -11.82 -9.38
N CYS A 44 5.10 -10.57 -8.91
CA CYS A 44 4.24 -9.50 -9.41
C CYS A 44 4.49 -9.22 -10.91
N ILE A 45 5.75 -9.31 -11.35
CA ILE A 45 6.16 -9.14 -12.74
C ILE A 45 5.64 -10.22 -13.69
N ASN A 46 5.09 -11.33 -13.18
CA ASN A 46 4.48 -12.37 -14.01
C ASN A 46 3.20 -11.88 -14.70
N CYS A 47 2.50 -10.92 -14.10
CA CYS A 47 1.24 -10.36 -14.60
C CYS A 47 1.35 -8.84 -14.87
N HIS A 48 2.21 -8.13 -14.14
CA HIS A 48 2.40 -6.68 -14.28
C HIS A 48 3.72 -6.37 -15.00
N SER A 49 3.74 -5.34 -15.83
CA SER A 49 4.94 -4.93 -16.56
C SER A 49 6.02 -4.42 -15.59
N ALA A 50 7.30 -4.74 -15.83
CA ALA A 50 8.42 -4.22 -15.05
C ALA A 50 8.87 -2.79 -15.46
N ASP A 51 8.08 -2.08 -16.29
CA ASP A 51 8.48 -0.78 -16.85
C ASP A 51 8.56 0.31 -15.77
N PRO A 52 9.75 0.81 -15.41
CA PRO A 52 9.91 1.80 -14.35
C PRO A 52 9.27 3.16 -14.70
N ASN A 53 9.03 3.45 -15.98
CA ASN A 53 8.31 4.67 -16.40
C ASN A 53 6.82 4.63 -16.02
N LYS A 54 6.34 3.47 -15.58
CA LYS A 54 5.01 3.22 -15.03
C LYS A 54 5.05 3.16 -13.49
N MET A 55 6.14 3.56 -12.84
CA MET A 55 6.11 3.81 -11.41
C MET A 55 5.44 5.17 -11.18
N ALA A 56 4.34 5.21 -10.42
CA ALA A 56 4.05 6.43 -9.67
C ALA A 56 5.14 6.60 -8.59
N ASP A 57 5.44 7.83 -8.17
CA ASP A 57 6.29 8.08 -7.00
C ASP A 57 5.75 7.27 -5.82
N CYS A 58 6.41 6.16 -5.51
CA CYS A 58 6.07 5.37 -4.34
C CYS A 58 6.53 6.18 -3.13
N GLY A 59 5.59 6.88 -2.49
CA GLY A 59 5.80 7.36 -1.13
C GLY A 59 6.12 6.18 -0.20
N ALA A 60 6.41 6.46 1.07
CA ALA A 60 6.69 5.41 2.06
C ALA A 60 5.51 4.42 2.29
N ASP A 61 4.34 4.68 1.70
CA ASP A 61 3.14 3.87 1.82
C ASP A 61 2.42 3.71 0.47
N CYS A 62 2.52 2.51 -0.12
CA CYS A 62 1.84 2.14 -1.36
C CYS A 62 0.30 2.27 -1.24
N PHE A 63 -0.24 2.02 -0.05
CA PHE A 63 -1.69 1.96 0.19
C PHE A 63 -2.36 3.33 0.28
N ALA A 64 -1.57 4.40 0.41
CA ALA A 64 -2.07 5.77 0.32
C ALA A 64 -2.69 6.07 -1.05
N CYS A 65 -2.11 5.51 -2.13
CA CYS A 65 -2.62 5.64 -3.49
C CYS A 65 -3.40 4.40 -3.97
N HIS A 66 -3.07 3.21 -3.43
CA HIS A 66 -3.70 1.94 -3.77
C HIS A 66 -4.54 1.37 -2.61
N PRO A 67 -5.79 1.83 -2.42
CA PRO A 67 -6.64 1.29 -1.37
C PRO A 67 -6.98 -0.18 -1.67
N MET A 68 -6.97 -1.02 -0.62
CA MET A 68 -7.28 -2.45 -0.74
C MET A 68 -8.64 -2.72 -1.37
N SER A 69 -9.62 -1.82 -1.21
CA SER A 69 -10.93 -1.96 -1.86
C SER A 69 -10.82 -2.03 -3.39
N LYS A 70 -9.89 -1.29 -4.01
CA LYS A 70 -9.67 -1.34 -5.46
C LYS A 70 -8.89 -2.58 -5.88
N ILE A 71 -7.92 -3.00 -5.07
CA ILE A 71 -7.12 -4.21 -5.32
C ILE A 71 -8.00 -5.46 -5.25
N ASN A 72 -8.87 -5.53 -4.23
CA ASN A 72 -9.76 -6.66 -4.01
C ASN A 72 -10.90 -6.72 -5.04
N ALA A 73 -11.28 -5.59 -5.65
CA ALA A 73 -12.35 -5.53 -6.64
C ALA A 73 -12.05 -6.36 -7.90
N SER A 74 -10.79 -6.62 -8.22
CA SER A 74 -10.42 -7.46 -9.38
C SER A 74 -10.55 -8.96 -9.11
N ASN A 75 -10.73 -9.37 -7.84
CA ASN A 75 -10.88 -10.78 -7.43
C ASN A 75 -9.78 -11.72 -8.00
N VAL A 76 -8.53 -11.24 -8.00
CA VAL A 76 -7.36 -12.02 -8.43
C VAL A 76 -6.73 -12.62 -7.19
N ARG A 77 -6.68 -13.96 -7.11
CA ARG A 77 -6.17 -14.69 -5.94
C ARG A 77 -4.73 -14.31 -5.59
N GLU A 78 -3.89 -14.05 -6.58
CA GLU A 78 -2.50 -13.64 -6.38
C GLU A 78 -2.41 -12.29 -5.64
N HIS A 79 -3.46 -11.46 -5.66
CA HIS A 79 -3.51 -10.21 -4.89
C HIS A 79 -3.75 -10.43 -3.39
N ASP A 80 -4.15 -11.62 -2.94
CA ASP A 80 -4.41 -11.90 -1.53
C ASP A 80 -3.16 -11.65 -0.66
N VAL A 81 -1.97 -11.87 -1.24
CA VAL A 81 -0.69 -11.61 -0.56
C VAL A 81 -0.47 -10.14 -0.20
N ILE A 82 -1.12 -9.23 -0.92
CA ILE A 82 -1.00 -7.78 -0.71
C ILE A 82 -1.63 -7.39 0.64
N GLN A 83 -2.61 -8.15 1.13
CA GLN A 83 -3.20 -7.94 2.45
C GLN A 83 -2.14 -8.12 3.55
N GLU A 84 -1.30 -9.14 3.45
CA GLU A 84 -0.22 -9.38 4.42
C GLU A 84 0.81 -8.24 4.42
N CYS A 85 1.11 -7.68 3.24
CA CYS A 85 1.98 -6.51 3.13
C CYS A 85 1.35 -5.30 3.84
N ARG A 86 0.05 -5.04 3.60
CA ARG A 86 -0.66 -3.92 4.26
C ARG A 86 -0.65 -4.07 5.77
N ASP A 87 -0.95 -5.26 6.26
CA ASP A 87 -1.11 -5.48 7.69
C ASP A 87 0.19 -5.19 8.45
N CYS A 88 1.34 -5.57 7.89
CA CYS A 88 2.65 -5.25 8.47
C CYS A 88 3.08 -3.78 8.28
N HIS A 89 2.93 -3.21 7.07
CA HIS A 89 3.47 -1.88 6.76
C HIS A 89 2.56 -0.72 7.20
N VAL A 90 1.26 -0.95 7.24
CA VAL A 90 0.24 0.05 7.59
C VAL A 90 -0.50 -0.35 8.84
N GLY A 91 -0.96 -1.61 8.93
CA GLY A 91 -1.76 -2.10 10.05
C GLY A 91 -1.05 -2.00 11.39
N GLU A 92 0.23 -2.36 11.48
CA GLU A 92 1.01 -2.22 12.73
C GLU A 92 1.14 -0.77 13.17
N LYS A 93 1.31 0.16 12.23
CA LYS A 93 1.32 1.60 12.52
C LYS A 93 -0.06 2.05 13.03
N GLU A 94 -1.13 1.66 12.35
CA GLU A 94 -2.51 1.97 12.76
C GLU A 94 -2.79 1.46 14.18
N LYS A 95 -2.36 0.24 14.51
CA LYS A 95 -2.49 -0.35 15.86
C LYS A 95 -1.74 0.45 16.93
N LEU A 96 -0.54 0.96 16.63
CA LEU A 96 0.23 1.77 17.59
C LEU A 96 -0.47 3.09 17.95
N PHE A 97 -1.24 3.66 17.02
CA PHE A 97 -1.99 4.90 17.24
C PHE A 97 -3.46 4.66 17.61
N ASP A 98 -3.89 3.41 17.71
CA ASP A 98 -5.23 3.07 18.13
C ASP A 98 -5.36 3.21 19.66
N ILE A 99 -5.91 4.36 20.07
CA ILE A 99 -6.13 4.71 21.48
C ILE A 99 -7.09 3.71 22.15
N SER A 100 -7.94 3.01 21.40
CA SER A 100 -8.83 1.99 21.98
C SER A 100 -8.08 0.78 22.52
N ASN A 101 -6.84 0.53 22.07
CA ASN A 101 -5.97 -0.54 22.55
C ASN A 101 -5.00 -0.09 23.66
N SER A 102 -5.11 1.15 24.15
CA SER A 102 -4.21 1.70 25.19
C SER A 102 -4.55 1.20 26.60
N PHE A 103 -4.44 -0.11 26.84
CA PHE A 103 -4.46 -0.63 28.20
C PHE A 103 -3.14 -0.24 28.91
N ASN A 104 -3.24 0.54 29.99
CA ASN A 104 -2.14 0.97 30.88
C ASN A 104 -1.15 2.06 30.40
N GLN A 105 -1.42 2.78 29.31
CA GLN A 105 -0.82 4.12 29.16
C GLN A 105 -1.71 5.12 29.91
N SER A 106 -1.14 6.18 30.49
CA SER A 106 -1.90 7.18 31.26
C SER A 106 -3.13 7.62 30.48
N HIS A 107 -4.30 7.14 30.89
CA HIS A 107 -5.58 7.41 30.25
C HIS A 107 -5.84 8.92 30.40
N LEU A 108 -5.43 9.69 29.41
CA LEU A 108 -5.81 11.09 29.29
C LEU A 108 -7.30 11.08 28.98
N GLU A 109 -8.12 11.53 29.94
CA GLU A 109 -9.54 11.81 29.69
C GLU A 109 -9.67 12.54 28.36
N THR A 110 -10.54 12.02 27.50
CA THR A 110 -10.77 12.66 26.20
C THR A 110 -11.34 14.05 26.44
N LEU A 111 -11.07 15.00 25.53
CA LEU A 111 -11.64 16.34 25.61
C LEU A 111 -13.18 16.32 25.73
N LYS A 112 -13.82 15.32 25.12
CA LYS A 112 -15.26 15.08 25.21
C LYS A 112 -15.72 14.70 26.62
N GLU A 113 -14.95 13.87 27.33
CA GLU A 113 -15.22 13.50 28.72
C GLU A 113 -15.03 14.69 29.67
N LEU A 114 -14.02 15.53 29.44
CA LEU A 114 -13.78 16.75 30.22
C LEU A 114 -14.90 17.79 30.08
N ILE A 115 -15.48 17.94 28.89
CA ILE A 115 -16.55 18.93 28.62
C ILE A 115 -17.93 18.42 29.09
N SER A 116 -18.08 17.11 29.29
CA SER A 116 -19.35 16.49 29.72
C SER A 116 -19.49 16.38 31.24
N LYS A 117 -18.53 16.90 31.99
CA LYS A 117 -18.49 16.95 33.46
C LYS A 117 -18.86 18.35 33.96
#